data_AF-A0A6H0DZR9-F1
#
_entry.id   AF-A0A6H0DZR9-F1
#
_cell.length_a   1.000
_cell.length_b   1.000
_cell.length_c   1.000
_cell.angle_alpha   90.00
_cell.angle_beta   90.00
_cell.angle_gamma   90.00
#
_symmetry.space_group_name_H-M   'P 1'
#
loop_
_entity.id
_entity.type
_entity.pdbx_description
1 polymer ?
#
loop_
_entity_poly.entity_id
_entity_poly.type
_entity_poly.pdbx_seq_one_letter_code
_entity_poly.pdbx_strand_id
1 'polypeptide(L)' 'MPSSIRQAEPRDIDALVAIENAVFSTDRISRRSFRQLIESDSAKRSTLIPQFSRRPD' A
#
# COMPACT_ATOMS: atom_id res chain seq x y z
N MET A 1 13.52 7.76 -12.31
CA MET A 1 13.38 7.66 -10.84
C MET A 1 13.32 6.18 -10.47
N PRO A 2 14.25 5.62 -9.70
CA PRO A 2 14.15 4.22 -9.30
C PRO A 2 13.00 4.08 -8.29
N SER A 3 11.92 3.44 -8.69
CA SER A 3 10.88 2.97 -7.79
C SER A 3 11.30 1.62 -7.23
N SER A 4 11.58 1.55 -5.93
CA SER A 4 11.83 0.26 -5.26
C SER A 4 10.52 -0.27 -4.72
N ILE A 5 10.30 -1.57 -4.81
CA ILE A 5 9.09 -2.21 -4.34
C ILE A 5 9.42 -3.00 -3.08
N ARG A 6 8.67 -2.78 -1.99
CA ARG A 6 8.80 -3.54 -0.74
C ARG A 6 7.47 -4.08 -0.27
N GLN A 7 7.51 -5.04 0.66
CA GLN A 7 6.31 -5.52 1.32
C GLN A 7 5.62 -4.39 2.10
N ALA A 8 4.29 -4.34 2.02
CA ALA A 8 3.47 -3.41 2.78
C ALA A 8 3.48 -3.75 4.28
N GLU A 9 3.55 -2.72 5.11
CA GLU A 9 3.49 -2.82 6.56
C GLU A 9 2.23 -2.11 7.08
N PRO A 10 1.76 -2.40 8.32
CA PRO A 10 0.57 -1.76 8.86
C PRO A 10 0.61 -0.22 8.86
N ARG A 11 1.80 0.38 8.89
CA ARG A 11 1.99 1.84 8.80
C ARG A 11 1.62 2.43 7.44
N ASP A 12 1.56 1.61 6.39
CA ASP A 12 1.28 2.04 5.02
C ASP A 12 -0.23 2.12 4.72
N ILE A 13 -1.09 1.65 5.63
CA ILE A 13 -2.54 1.59 5.44
C ILE A 13 -3.14 2.97 5.11
N ASP A 14 -2.67 4.02 5.77
CA ASP A 14 -3.14 5.39 5.50
C ASP A 14 -2.85 5.83 4.07
N ALA A 15 -1.64 5.55 3.58
CA ALA A 15 -1.24 5.88 2.21
C ALA A 15 -2.04 5.05 1.18
N LEU A 16 -2.26 3.77 1.45
CA LEU A 16 -3.08 2.90 0.60
C LEU A 16 -4.52 3.38 0.51
N VAL A 17 -5.14 3.76 1.64
CA VAL A 17 -6.50 4.29 1.66
C VAL A 17 -6.60 5.64 0.94
N ALA A 18 -5.57 6.49 1.03
CA ALA A 18 -5.54 7.75 0.29
C ALA A 18 -5.53 7.53 -1.23
N ILE A 19 -4.70 6.59 -1.71
CA ILE A 19 -4.68 6.20 -3.13
C ILE A 19 -6.04 5.62 -3.54
N GLU A 20 -6.61 4.74 -2.72
CA GLU A 20 -7.90 4.12 -3.00
C GLU A 20 -9.01 5.16 -3.18
N ASN A 21 -9.10 6.13 -2.26
CA ASN A 21 -10.11 7.19 -2.32
C ASN A 21 -9.91 8.16 -3.50
N ALA A 22 -8.66 8.35 -3.92
CA ALA A 22 -8.32 9.25 -5.02
C ALA A 22 -8.58 8.61 -6.40
N VAL A 23 -8.38 7.30 -6.53
CA VAL A 23 -8.41 6.59 -7.82
C VAL A 23 -9.74 5.86 -8.04
N PHE A 24 -10.32 5.27 -6.99
CA PHE A 24 -11.51 4.43 -7.11
C PHE A 24 -12.76 5.12 -6.52
N SER A 25 -13.79 5.25 -7.35
CA SER A 25 -15.03 5.96 -7.00
C SER A 25 -16.08 5.05 -6.35
N THR A 26 -16.04 3.75 -6.63
CA THR A 26 -17.14 2.81 -6.35
C THR A 26 -16.70 1.51 -5.70
N ASP A 27 -15.72 0.81 -6.24
CA ASP A 27 -15.20 -0.44 -5.66
C ASP A 27 -14.01 -0.13 -4.75
N ARG A 28 -14.30 0.16 -3.47
CA ARG A 28 -13.27 0.53 -2.49
C ARG A 28 -13.03 -0.58 -1.48
N ILE A 29 -11.77 -0.94 -1.30
CA ILE A 29 -11.35 -1.78 -0.19
C ILE A 29 -11.37 -0.96 1.10
N SER A 30 -12.05 -1.49 2.12
CA SER A 30 -12.11 -0.84 3.43
C SER A 30 -10.75 -0.84 4.14
N ARG A 31 -10.50 0.15 5.02
CA ARG A 31 -9.28 0.18 5.87
C ARG A 31 -9.07 -1.12 6.64
N ARG A 32 -10.16 -1.71 7.14
CA ARG A 32 -10.13 -3.00 7.86
C ARG A 32 -9.71 -4.14 6.94
N SER A 33 -10.18 -4.15 5.71
CA SER A 33 -9.79 -5.12 4.68
C SER A 33 -8.31 -4.98 4.32
N PHE A 34 -7.78 -3.76 4.17
CA PHE A 34 -6.34 -3.53 4.00
C PHE A 34 -5.52 -4.10 5.16
N ARG A 35 -5.97 -3.88 6.40
CA ARG A 35 -5.31 -4.42 7.58
C ARG A 35 -5.30 -5.94 7.60
N GLN A 36 -6.46 -6.56 7.33
CA GLN A 36 -6.58 -8.01 7.24
C GLN A 36 -5.72 -8.61 6.14
N LEU A 37 -5.62 -7.93 5.00
CA LEU A 37 -4.69 -8.31 3.95
C LEU A 37 -3.28 -8.28 4.52
N ILE A 38 -2.73 -7.12 4.91
CA ILE A 38 -1.34 -7.00 5.40
C ILE A 38 -0.98 -7.97 6.54
N GLU A 39 -1.90 -8.23 7.47
CA GLU A 39 -1.68 -9.11 8.62
C GLU A 39 -1.85 -10.61 8.30
N SER A 40 -2.50 -10.97 7.19
CA SER A 40 -2.66 -12.37 6.77
C SER A 40 -1.34 -12.94 6.24
N ASP A 41 -1.01 -14.17 6.62
CA ASP A 41 0.24 -14.84 6.24
C ASP A 41 0.37 -15.02 4.71
N SER A 42 -0.76 -15.10 3.99
CA SER A 42 -0.81 -15.11 2.53
C SER A 42 -0.48 -13.76 1.88
N ALA A 43 -0.62 -12.65 2.61
CA ALA A 43 -0.33 -11.32 2.07
C ALA A 43 1.11 -10.87 2.25
N LYS A 44 1.93 -11.63 3.01
CA LYS A 44 3.39 -11.51 2.93
C LYS A 44 3.90 -11.62 1.48
N ARG A 45 3.10 -12.17 0.56
CA ARG A 45 3.46 -12.38 -0.85
C ARG A 45 2.86 -11.42 -1.89
N SER A 46 1.90 -10.55 -1.55
CA SER A 46 1.13 -9.82 -2.59
C SER A 46 1.10 -8.29 -2.47
N THR A 47 1.11 -7.73 -1.25
CA THR A 47 0.96 -6.27 -1.11
C THR A 47 2.32 -5.57 -1.18
N LEU A 48 2.55 -4.88 -2.29
CA LEU A 48 3.82 -4.26 -2.65
C LEU A 48 3.67 -2.73 -2.72
N ILE A 49 4.50 -2.00 -1.95
CA ILE A 49 4.48 -0.53 -1.88
C ILE A 49 5.64 0.04 -2.70
N PRO A 50 5.39 0.99 -3.61
CA PRO A 50 6.44 1.75 -4.28
C PRO A 50 7.08 2.76 -3.32
N GLN A 51 8.40 2.68 -3.17
CA GLN A 51 9.22 3.69 -2.51
C GLN A 51 9.90 4.57 -3.56
N PHE A 52 9.68 5.88 -3.44
CA PHE A 52 10.36 6.89 -4.24
C PHE A 52 11.50 7.49 -3.42
N SER A 53 12.73 7.09 -3.72
CA SER A 53 13.92 7.73 -3.14
C SER A 53 14.10 9.10 -3.79
N ARG A 54 13.88 10.20 -3.06
CA ARG A 54 14.41 11.51 -3.47
C ARG A 54 15.93 11.39 -3.47
N ARG A 55 16.57 11.56 -4.63
CA ARG A 55 18.00 11.87 -4.64
C ARG A 55 18.19 13.27 -4.03
N PRO A 56 19.15 13.47 -3.12
CA PRO A 56 19.69 14.79 -2.90
C PRO A 56 20.57 15.14 -4.12
N ASP A 57 20.38 16.33 -4.68
CA ASP A 57 21.30 16.95 -5.64
C ASP A 57 22.63 17.30 -4.97
#